data_AF-A0A8R7JUV3-F1
#
_entry.id   AF-A0A8R7JUV3-F1
#
_cell.length_a   1.000
_cell.length_b   1.000
_cell.length_c   1.000
_cell.angle_alpha   90.00
_cell.angle_beta   90.00
_cell.angle_gamma   90.00
#
_symmetry.space_group_name_H-M   'P 1'
#
loop_
_entity.id
_entity.type
_entity.pdbx_description
1 polymer ?
#
loop_
_entity_poly.entity_id
_entity_poly.type
_entity_poly.pdbx_seq_one_letter_code
_entity_poly.pdbx_strand_id
1 'polypeptide(L)' 'MPGVGKTTLVAHVYSVMKLDFDATAWVTVSESYRIEDLLKKIVAEFGIAVDVAKIEMRGLVESIHNYLQG' A
#
# COMPACT_ATOMS: atom_id res chain seq x y z
N MET A 1 22.40 9.49 7.82
CA MET A 1 23.13 8.61 6.89
C MET A 1 22.16 7.84 6.01
N PRO A 2 22.26 7.97 4.68
CA PRO A 2 21.69 7.01 3.73
C PRO A 2 22.24 5.60 4.01
N GLY A 3 21.46 4.55 3.74
CA GLY A 3 21.98 3.18 3.75
C GLY A 3 22.20 2.49 5.10
N VAL A 4 21.79 3.07 6.24
CA VAL A 4 21.96 2.43 7.58
C VAL A 4 21.05 1.23 7.85
N GLY A 5 20.35 0.69 6.84
CA GLY A 5 19.52 -0.51 6.99
C GLY A 5 18.11 -0.31 7.57
N LYS A 6 17.59 0.92 7.62
CA LYS A 6 16.22 1.19 8.12
C LYS A 6 15.15 0.35 7.42
N THR A 7 15.14 0.38 6.09
CA THR A 7 14.17 -0.38 5.28
C THR A 7 14.38 -1.89 5.45
N THR A 8 15.62 -2.34 5.61
CA THR A 8 15.95 -3.74 5.88
C THR A 8 15.35 -4.21 7.20
N LEU A 9 15.48 -3.41 8.26
CA LEU A 9 14.91 -3.73 9.57
C LEU A 9 13.38 -3.78 9.51
N VAL A 10 12.75 -2.78 8.88
CA VAL A 10 11.28 -2.75 8.72
C VAL A 10 10.79 -3.93 7.87
N ALA A 11 11.50 -4.30 6.81
CA ALA A 11 11.16 -5.45 5.97
C ALA A 11 11.22 -6.77 6.75
N HIS A 12 12.21 -6.92 7.64
CA HIS A 12 12.30 -8.09 8.51
C HIS A 12 11.11 -8.18 9.47
N VAL A 13 10.80 -7.10 10.20
CA VAL A 13 9.66 -7.05 11.12
C VAL A 13 8.34 -7.30 10.39
N TYR A 14 8.14 -6.66 9.25
CA TYR A 14 6.96 -6.87 8.40
C TYR A 14 6.79 -8.33 7.99
N SER A 15 7.87 -8.99 7.56
CA SER A 15 7.81 -10.38 7.12
C SER A 15 7.36 -11.36 8.20
N VAL A 16 7.68 -11.07 9.46
CA VAL A 16 7.37 -11.92 10.62
C VAL A 16 5.95 -11.66 11.13
N MET A 17 5.49 -10.41 11.10
CA MET A 17 4.24 -10.01 11.77
C MET A 17 3.06 -9.79 10.82
N LYS A 18 3.25 -9.78 9.49
CA LYS A 18 2.17 -9.39 8.56
C LYS A 18 0.90 -10.24 8.67
N LEU A 19 1.00 -11.48 9.13
CA LEU A 19 -0.15 -12.39 9.29
C LEU A 19 -0.97 -12.09 10.56
N ASP A 20 -0.43 -11.29 11.47
CA ASP A 20 -1.09 -10.93 12.74
C ASP A 20 -1.99 -9.69 12.60
N PHE A 21 -2.06 -9.10 11.40
CA PHE A 21 -2.88 -7.93 11.09
C PHE A 21 -3.94 -8.29 10.04
N ASP A 22 -5.16 -7.77 10.21
CA ASP A 22 -6.28 -7.99 9.29
C ASP A 22 -6.01 -7.42 7.87
N ALA A 23 -5.18 -6.37 7.79
CA ALA A 23 -4.80 -5.75 6.54
C ALA A 23 -3.33 -5.31 6.57
N THR A 24 -2.57 -5.68 5.53
CA THR A 24 -1.18 -5.27 5.37
C THR A 24 -0.89 -4.89 3.92
N ALA A 25 -0.12 -3.82 3.71
CA ALA A 25 0.36 -3.41 2.40
C ALA A 25 1.80 -2.93 2.49
N TRP A 26 2.64 -3.29 1.51
CA TRP A 26 4.01 -2.81 1.40
C TRP A 26 4.16 -1.84 0.23
N VAL A 27 4.18 -0.54 0.51
CA VAL A 27 4.24 0.50 -0.53
C VAL A 27 5.50 1.35 -0.42
N THR A 28 6.24 1.44 -1.52
CA THR A 28 7.41 2.32 -1.65
C THR A 28 7.04 3.65 -2.29
N VAL A 29 7.51 4.73 -1.69
CA VAL A 29 7.33 6.11 -2.16
C VAL A 29 8.69 6.68 -2.55
N SER A 30 8.84 7.05 -3.81
CA SER A 30 10.00 7.76 -4.34
C SER A 30 9.89 9.26 -4.07
N GLU A 31 10.98 10.00 -4.23
CA GLU A 31 11.01 11.47 -4.07
C GLU A 31 9.99 12.18 -4.97
N SER A 32 9.91 11.75 -6.23
CA SER A 32 8.84 12.14 -7.15
C SER A 32 7.82 11.00 -7.23
N TYR A 33 6.55 11.31 -6.97
CA TYR A 33 5.46 10.36 -7.08
C TYR A 33 4.17 11.08 -7.49
N ARG A 34 3.24 10.33 -8.07
CA ARG A 34 1.85 10.76 -8.25
C ARG A 34 0.99 10.06 -7.20
N ILE A 35 0.10 10.80 -6.56
CA ILE A 35 -0.82 10.28 -5.54
C ILE A 35 -1.65 9.12 -6.11
N GLU A 36 -2.10 9.26 -7.35
CA GLU A 36 -2.86 8.24 -8.06
C GLU A 36 -2.10 6.90 -8.12
N ASP A 37 -0.81 6.93 -8.48
CA ASP A 37 0.00 5.72 -8.58
C ASP A 37 0.21 5.06 -7.22
N LEU A 38 0.29 5.84 -6.13
CA LEU A 38 0.36 5.29 -4.78
C LEU A 38 -0.93 4.60 -4.37
N LEU A 39 -2.09 5.22 -4.65
CA LEU A 39 -3.39 4.62 -4.36
C LEU A 39 -3.58 3.31 -5.13
N LYS A 40 -3.15 3.26 -6.39
CA LYS A 40 -3.16 2.05 -7.21
C LYS A 40 -2.29 0.94 -6.62
N LYS A 41 -1.10 1.28 -6.11
CA LYS A 41 -0.22 0.33 -5.41
C LYS A 41 -0.87 -0.21 -4.13
N ILE A 42 -1.51 0.64 -3.33
CA ILE A 42 -2.21 0.22 -2.10
C ILE A 42 -3.35 -0.75 -2.44
N VAL A 43 -4.18 -0.42 -3.44
CA VAL A 43 -5.25 -1.29 -3.94
C VAL A 43 -4.72 -2.65 -4.37
N ALA A 44 -3.60 -2.67 -5.10
CA ALA A 44 -2.98 -3.91 -5.56
C ALA A 44 -2.43 -4.75 -4.39
N GLU A 45 -1.76 -4.12 -3.43
CA GLU A 45 -1.23 -4.79 -2.23
C GLU A 45 -2.34 -5.41 -1.35
N PHE A 46 -3.49 -4.74 -1.24
CA PHE A 46 -4.65 -5.28 -0.55
C PHE A 46 -5.45 -6.32 -1.36
N GLY A 47 -5.11 -6.54 -2.64
CA GLY A 47 -5.85 -7.47 -3.50
C GLY A 47 -7.30 -7.03 -3.79
N ILE A 48 -7.60 -5.73 -3.72
CA ILE A 48 -8.93 -5.20 -3.98
C ILE A 48 -9.23 -5.30 -5.48
N ALA A 49 -10.31 -6.00 -5.84
CA ALA A 49 -10.72 -6.19 -7.23
C ALA A 49 -11.41 -4.92 -7.79
N VAL A 50 -10.63 -4.03 -8.39
CA VAL A 50 -11.12 -2.84 -9.12
C VAL A 50 -10.45 -2.71 -10.48
N ASP A 51 -11.19 -2.20 -11.47
CA ASP A 51 -10.62 -1.84 -12.78
C ASP A 51 -9.82 -0.54 -12.64
N VAL A 52 -8.56 -0.70 -12.29
CA VAL A 52 -7.62 0.40 -12.00
C VAL A 52 -7.41 1.32 -13.22
N ALA A 53 -7.69 0.86 -14.44
CA ALA A 53 -7.56 1.65 -15.66
C ALA A 53 -8.74 2.61 -15.88
N LYS A 54 -9.90 2.35 -15.27
CA LYS A 54 -11.13 3.13 -15.46
C LYS A 54 -11.58 3.87 -14.22
N ILE A 55 -11.05 3.50 -13.05
CA ILE A 55 -11.46 4.10 -11.78
C ILE A 55 -10.80 5.48 -11.58
N GLU A 56 -11.60 6.44 -11.17
CA GLU A 56 -11.13 7.77 -10.81
C GLU A 56 -10.45 7.76 -9.44
N MET A 57 -9.61 8.75 -9.14
CA MET A 57 -8.88 8.85 -7.87
C MET A 57 -9.81 8.74 -6.65
N ARG A 58 -10.98 9.37 -6.69
CA ARG A 58 -11.97 9.30 -5.61
C ARG A 58 -12.45 7.86 -5.39
N GLY A 59 -12.68 7.11 -6.46
CA GLY A 59 -13.08 5.70 -6.38
C GLY A 59 -11.99 4.82 -5.77
N LEU A 60 -10.70 5.10 -6.02
CA LEU A 60 -9.60 4.41 -5.35
C LEU A 60 -9.62 4.64 -3.84
N VAL A 61 -9.82 5.91 -3.42
CA VAL A 61 -9.89 6.28 -1.99
C VAL A 61 -11.08 5.60 -1.32
N GLU A 62 -12.27 5.64 -1.94
CA GLU A 62 -13.47 4.98 -1.42
C GLU A 62 -13.29 3.46 -1.31
N SER A 63 -12.64 2.83 -2.29
CA SER A 63 -12.36 1.38 -2.27
C SER A 63 -11.43 0.99 -1.12
N ILE A 64 -10.34 1.75 -0.92
CA ILE A 64 -9.41 1.54 0.20
C ILE A 64 -10.12 1.77 1.54
N HIS A 65 -10.90 2.85 1.64
CA HIS A 65 -11.64 3.17 2.86
C HIS A 65 -12.59 2.03 3.24
N ASN A 66 -13.40 1.55 2.28
CA ASN A 66 -14.34 0.46 2.53
C ASN A 66 -13.64 -0.84 2.91
N TYR A 67 -12.50 -1.17 2.28
CA TYR A 67 -11.70 -2.34 2.63
C TYR A 67 -11.17 -2.29 4.06
N LEU A 68 -10.75 -1.12 4.54
CA LEU A 68 -10.16 -0.95 5.87
C LEU A 68 -11.20 -0.84 7.01
N GLN A 69 -12.49 -0.66 6.70
CA GLN A 69 -13.52 -0.53 7.72
C GLN A 69 -13.96 -1.85 8.37
N GLY A 70 -13.61 -3.00 7.77
CA GLY A 70 -14.02 -4.32 8.26
C GLY A 70 -15.43 -4.70 7.83
#